data_AF-A0A354Y215-F1
#
_entry.id   AF-A0A354Y215-F1
#
_cell.length_a   1.000
_cell.length_b   1.000
_cell.length_c   1.000
_cell.angle_alpha   90.00
_cell.angle_beta   90.00
_cell.angle_gamma   90.00
#
_symmetry.space_group_name_H-M   'P 1'
#
loop_
_entity.id
_entity.type
_entity.pdbx_description
1 polymer ?
#
loop_
_entity_poly.entity_id
_entity_poly.type
_entity_poly.pdbx_seq_one_letter_code
_entity_poly.pdbx_strand_id
1 'polypeptide(L)'
;MKNLDYGVIGNCRTAALVSKEGSIDWLCLPDFDSPSVFTRLLDEEKGGSFAFLVSGEYVVTQTYLGNTNILSTRFEAPEGAFTVLDYMPRYRTSEKSHYLPPEVHRYLRVL
;
A
#
# COMPACT_ATOMS: atom_id res chain seq x y z
N MET A 1 11.02 -17.69 11.06
CA MET A 1 10.05 -18.00 9.98
C MET A 1 10.03 -16.81 9.04
N LYS A 2 10.05 -17.02 7.72
CA LYS A 2 9.68 -15.95 6.77
C LYS A 2 8.18 -15.75 6.92
N ASN A 3 7.77 -14.74 7.67
CA ASN A 3 6.36 -14.38 7.79
C ASN A 3 5.97 -13.47 6.62
N LEU A 4 4.73 -13.58 6.16
CA LEU A 4 4.14 -12.64 5.22
C LEU A 4 3.75 -11.38 6.01
N ASP A 5 4.66 -10.42 6.09
CA ASP A 5 4.45 -9.15 6.78
C ASP A 5 3.87 -8.11 5.81
N TYR A 6 2.54 -7.97 5.81
CA TYR A 6 1.81 -7.06 4.93
C TYR A 6 0.84 -6.16 5.70
N GLY A 7 0.79 -4.90 5.32
CA GLY A 7 -0.34 -4.01 5.55
C GLY A 7 -1.41 -4.19 4.48
N VAL A 8 -2.66 -3.88 4.84
CA VAL A 8 -3.84 -3.97 3.97
C VAL A 8 -4.46 -2.59 3.87
N ILE A 9 -4.61 -2.09 2.65
CA ILE A 9 -5.38 -0.87 2.36
C ILE A 9 -6.59 -1.22 1.52
N GLY A 10 -7.73 -0.55 1.74
CA GLY A 10 -8.98 -0.84 1.04
C GLY A 10 -10.02 0.24 1.22
N ASN A 11 -10.96 0.34 0.29
CA ASN A 11 -12.08 1.29 0.36
C ASN A 11 -13.46 0.62 0.27
N CYS A 12 -13.54 -0.67 0.64
CA CYS A 12 -14.73 -1.53 0.51
C CYS A 12 -15.10 -1.94 -0.92
N ARG A 13 -14.41 -1.44 -1.96
CA ARG A 13 -14.58 -1.90 -3.35
C ARG A 13 -13.52 -2.92 -3.75
N THR A 14 -12.28 -2.64 -3.36
CA THR A 14 -11.11 -3.51 -3.55
C THR A 14 -10.13 -3.30 -2.38
N ALA A 15 -9.03 -4.05 -2.37
CA ALA A 15 -7.92 -3.88 -1.44
C ALA A 15 -6.57 -4.21 -2.09
N ALA A 16 -5.51 -3.68 -1.50
CA ALA A 16 -4.13 -3.99 -1.85
C ALA A 16 -3.36 -4.54 -0.64
N LEU A 17 -2.39 -5.42 -0.91
CA LEU A 17 -1.42 -5.86 0.09
C LEU A 17 -0.10 -5.13 -0.13
N VAL A 18 0.34 -4.41 0.90
CA VAL A 18 1.57 -3.63 0.91
C VAL A 18 2.57 -4.32 1.82
N SER A 19 3.72 -4.75 1.30
CA SER A 19 4.76 -5.41 2.07
C SER A 19 5.30 -4.46 3.15
N LYS A 20 5.96 -5.00 4.18
CA LYS A 20 6.63 -4.17 5.22
C LYS A 20 7.71 -3.24 4.65
N GLU A 21 8.23 -3.54 3.46
CA GLU A 21 9.18 -2.71 2.71
C GLU A 21 8.48 -1.65 1.83
N GLY A 22 7.15 -1.56 1.87
CA GLY A 22 6.36 -0.59 1.13
C GLY A 22 6.10 -0.96 -0.33
N SER A 23 6.21 -2.23 -0.72
CA SER A 23 5.87 -2.70 -2.07
C SER A 23 4.42 -3.13 -2.15
N ILE A 24 3.66 -2.68 -3.16
CA ILE A 24 2.33 -3.25 -3.45
C ILE A 24 2.53 -4.52 -4.25
N ASP A 25 2.36 -5.67 -3.58
CA ASP A 25 2.63 -6.99 -4.15
C ASP A 25 1.35 -7.72 -4.59
N TRP A 26 0.19 -7.22 -4.17
CA TRP A 26 -1.12 -7.72 -4.59
C TRP A 26 -2.13 -6.59 -4.75
N LEU A 27 -2.83 -6.56 -5.89
CA LEU A 27 -3.90 -5.62 -6.15
C LEU A 27 -4.77 -6.12 -7.31
N CYS A 28 -6.08 -6.21 -7.09
CA CYS A 28 -7.08 -6.39 -8.15
C CYS A 28 -7.79 -5.07 -8.43
N LEU A 29 -7.99 -4.73 -9.70
CA LEU A 29 -8.74 -3.53 -10.10
C LEU A 29 -9.69 -3.85 -11.27
N PRO A 30 -10.89 -3.25 -11.29
CA PRO A 30 -11.42 -2.28 -10.31
C PRO A 30 -12.00 -2.93 -9.03
N ASP A 31 -12.36 -4.20 -9.06
CA ASP A 31 -13.07 -4.90 -7.98
C ASP A 31 -12.23 -6.09 -7.45
N PHE A 32 -12.59 -6.62 -6.28
CA PHE A 32 -11.84 -7.71 -5.61
C PHE A 32 -11.63 -8.97 -6.46
N ASP A 33 -12.60 -9.31 -7.30
CA ASP A 33 -12.62 -10.48 -8.18
C ASP A 33 -12.20 -10.16 -9.62
N SER A 34 -11.78 -8.92 -9.88
CA SER A 34 -11.22 -8.52 -11.17
C SER A 34 -9.82 -9.12 -11.38
N PRO A 35 -9.33 -9.19 -12.63
CA PRO A 35 -7.93 -9.53 -12.88
C PRO A 35 -6.97 -8.66 -12.06
N SER A 36 -5.95 -9.31 -11.54
CA SER A 36 -4.91 -8.70 -10.73
C SER A 36 -3.96 -7.83 -11.57
N VAL A 37 -3.67 -6.63 -11.08
CA VAL A 37 -2.62 -5.74 -11.62
C VAL A 37 -1.25 -6.15 -11.09
N PHE A 38 -1.18 -6.54 -9.81
CA PHE A 38 0.02 -7.06 -9.15
C PHE A 38 -0.28 -8.40 -8.47
N THR A 39 0.65 -9.35 -8.57
CA THR A 39 0.56 -10.73 -8.06
C THR A 39 1.91 -11.28 -7.60
N ARG A 40 2.83 -10.42 -7.14
CA ARG A 40 4.16 -10.86 -6.67
C ARG A 40 4.09 -11.92 -5.57
N LEU A 41 3.00 -11.94 -4.80
CA LEU A 41 2.71 -13.00 -3.83
C LEU A 41 2.58 -14.40 -4.42
N LEU A 42 2.13 -14.54 -5.68
CA LEU A 42 1.99 -15.83 -6.36
C LEU A 42 3.22 -16.19 -7.17
N ASP A 43 3.89 -15.20 -7.76
CA ASP A 43 5.11 -15.38 -8.54
C ASP A 43 6.02 -14.16 -8.34
N GLU A 44 7.14 -14.33 -7.63
CA GLU A 44 8.05 -13.24 -7.28
C GLU A 44 8.67 -12.55 -8.52
N GLU A 45 8.80 -13.29 -9.62
CA GLU A 45 9.49 -12.84 -10.84
C GLU A 45 8.52 -12.27 -11.88
N LYS A 46 7.34 -12.90 -12.04
CA LYS A 46 6.38 -12.55 -13.08
C LYS A 46 5.17 -11.76 -12.57
N GLY A 47 4.91 -11.84 -11.26
CA GLY A 47 3.69 -11.30 -10.69
C GLY A 47 3.62 -9.77 -10.67
N GLY A 48 4.77 -9.11 -10.78
CA GLY A 48 4.89 -7.65 -10.77
C GLY A 48 4.52 -7.02 -9.44
N SER A 49 5.07 -5.84 -9.18
CA SER A 49 4.75 -5.03 -8.01
C SER A 49 4.97 -3.55 -8.28
N PHE A 50 4.50 -2.70 -7.36
CA PHE A 50 4.85 -1.29 -7.35
C PHE A 50 5.60 -0.95 -6.06
N ALA A 51 6.89 -0.63 -6.17
CA ALA A 51 7.78 -0.48 -5.02
C ALA A 51 8.61 0.81 -5.07
N PHE A 52 9.06 1.23 -3.89
CA PHE A 52 10.16 2.18 -3.74
C PHE A 52 11.42 1.39 -3.44
N LEU A 53 12.40 1.46 -4.35
CA LEU A 53 13.69 0.81 -4.15
C LEU A 53 14.64 1.78 -3.47
N VAL A 54 15.17 1.38 -2.33
CA VAL A 54 16.12 2.14 -1.52
C VAL A 54 17.38 1.33 -1.28
N SER A 55 18.47 1.99 -0.88
CA SER A 55 19.70 1.31 -0.48
C SER A 55 19.46 0.44 0.77
N GLY A 56 20.33 -0.54 1.00
CA GLY A 56 20.24 -1.42 2.18
C GLY A 56 20.51 -0.72 3.52
N GLU A 57 20.86 0.56 3.50
CA GLU A 57 21.12 1.38 4.70
C GLU A 57 19.83 1.94 5.31
N TYR A 58 18.73 1.92 4.56
CA TYR A 58 17.43 2.39 5.03
C TYR A 58 16.80 1.40 6.01
N VAL A 59 16.45 1.91 7.19
CA VAL A 59 15.55 1.24 8.12
C VAL A 59 14.11 1.56 7.72
N VAL A 60 13.33 0.51 7.46
CA VAL A 60 11.92 0.63 7.07
C VAL A 60 11.02 0.25 8.24
N THR A 61 10.09 1.14 8.59
CA THR A 61 9.07 0.90 9.62
C THR A 61 7.69 1.17 9.05
N GLN A 62 6.72 0.33 9.40
CA GLN A 62 5.37 0.41 8.89
C GLN A 62 4.35 0.45 10.04
N THR A 63 3.40 1.37 9.97
CA THR A 63 2.33 1.53 10.95
C THR A 63 1.08 2.11 10.30
N TYR A 64 -0.09 1.89 10.88
CA TYR A 64 -1.29 2.64 10.49
C TYR A 64 -1.31 4.00 11.20
N LEU A 65 -1.79 5.03 10.51
CA LEU A 65 -1.96 6.35 11.10
C LEU A 65 -3.19 6.36 12.03
N GLY A 66 -2.95 6.17 13.33
CA GLY A 66 -4.00 6.15 14.35
C GLY A 66 -5.06 5.08 14.05
N ASN A 67 -6.34 5.45 14.18
CA ASN A 67 -7.47 4.56 13.91
C ASN A 67 -7.99 4.72 12.46
N THR A 68 -7.08 4.75 11.48
CA THR A 68 -7.43 4.91 10.06
C THR A 68 -6.90 3.74 9.24
N ASN A 69 -7.45 3.54 8.04
CA ASN A 69 -6.89 2.60 7.06
C ASN A 69 -5.86 3.29 6.14
N ILE A 70 -5.08 4.23 6.68
CA ILE A 70 -3.95 4.85 5.99
C ILE A 70 -2.68 4.20 6.52
N LEU A 71 -1.96 3.53 5.63
CA LEU A 71 -0.72 2.84 5.95
C LEU A 71 0.47 3.77 5.74
N SER A 72 1.28 3.97 6.76
CA SER A 72 2.48 4.80 6.74
C SER A 72 3.71 3.92 6.75
N THR A 73 4.44 3.90 5.63
CA THR A 73 5.75 3.25 5.53
C THR A 73 6.84 4.31 5.52
N ARG A 74 7.64 4.34 6.59
CA ARG A 74 8.73 5.30 6.78
C ARG A 74 10.06 4.65 6.44
N PHE A 75 10.86 5.35 5.65
CA PHE A 75 12.20 4.98 5.23
C PHE A 75 13.17 6.00 5.85
N GLU A 76 14.14 5.53 6.62
CA GLU A 76 15.12 6.39 7.28
C GLU A 76 16.56 5.86 7.15
N ALA A 77 17.47 6.71 6.68
CA ALA A 77 18.90 6.48 6.60
C ALA A 77 19.66 7.78 6.93
N PRO A 78 20.98 7.74 7.20
CA PRO A 78 21.77 8.96 7.45
C PRO A 78 21.73 9.99 6.30
N GLU A 79 21.52 9.53 5.07
CA GLU A 79 21.43 10.40 3.88
C GLU A 79 20.09 11.12 3.74
N GLY A 80 19.05 10.66 4.44
CA GLY A 80 17.73 11.29 4.42
C GLY A 80 16.62 10.34 4.82
N ALA A 81 15.41 10.90 4.95
CA ALA A 81 14.23 10.15 5.30
C ALA A 81 13.02 10.60 4.49
N PHE A 82 12.11 9.67 4.24
CA PHE A 82 10.80 9.98 3.67
C PHE A 82 9.75 9.00 4.20
N THR A 83 8.49 9.33 3.97
CA THR A 83 7.35 8.49 4.34
C THR A 83 6.40 8.39 3.17
N VAL A 84 5.95 7.17 2.91
CA VAL A 84 4.90 6.86 1.94
C VAL A 84 3.62 6.59 2.71
N LEU A 85 2.57 7.34 2.38
CA LEU A 85 1.21 7.08 2.88
C LEU A 85 0.42 6.40 1.78
N ASP A 86 0.10 5.13 1.99
CA ASP A 86 -0.69 4.30 1.11
C ASP A 86 -2.12 4.22 1.64
N TYR A 87 -3.12 4.54 0.80
CA TYR A 87 -4.53 4.41 1.13
C TYR A 87 -5.41 4.33 -0.13
N MET A 88 -6.66 3.89 0.04
CA MET A 88 -7.67 3.94 -1.00
C MET A 88 -8.78 4.92 -0.58
N PRO A 89 -9.16 5.91 -1.42
CA PRO A 89 -10.16 6.87 -1.04
C PRO A 89 -11.56 6.28 -0.86
N ARG A 90 -12.28 6.79 0.15
CA ARG A 90 -13.67 6.48 0.43
C ARG A 90 -14.43 7.77 0.71
N TYR A 91 -14.98 8.37 -0.34
CA TYR A 91 -15.64 9.67 -0.25
C TYR A 91 -17.11 9.51 0.15
N ARG A 92 -17.53 10.18 1.22
CA ARG A 92 -18.95 10.23 1.59
C ARG A 92 -19.66 11.23 0.68
N THR A 93 -20.67 10.77 -0.08
CA THR A 93 -21.45 11.61 -1.00
C THR A 93 -22.82 11.98 -0.42
N SER A 94 -23.36 11.17 0.50
CA SER A 94 -24.55 11.49 1.30
C SER A 94 -24.51 10.73 2.63
N GLU A 95 -25.57 10.82 3.45
CA GLU A 95 -25.61 10.09 4.71
C GLU A 95 -25.45 8.57 4.56
N LYS A 96 -26.01 8.00 3.48
CA LYS A 96 -26.07 6.55 3.21
C LYS A 96 -25.24 6.10 2.00
N SER A 97 -24.61 7.02 1.27
CA SER A 97 -23.88 6.69 0.04
C SER A 97 -22.43 7.17 0.08
N HIS A 98 -21.58 6.41 -0.60
CA HIS A 98 -20.16 6.67 -0.73
C HIS A 98 -19.73 6.47 -2.18
N TYR A 99 -18.84 7.35 -2.65
CA TYR A 99 -18.10 7.14 -3.89
C TYR A 99 -16.78 6.43 -3.55
N LEU A 100 -16.60 5.26 -4.16
CA LEU A 100 -15.48 4.33 -3.92
C LEU A 100 -14.69 4.17 -5.22
N PRO A 101 -13.81 5.13 -5.57
CA PRO A 101 -13.02 5.01 -6.78
C PRO A 101 -12.07 3.80 -6.68
N PRO A 102 -11.87 3.03 -7.76
CA PRO A 102 -10.88 1.95 -7.80
C PRO A 102 -9.46 2.50 -7.94
N GLU A 103 -9.02 3.27 -6.94
CA GLU A 103 -7.77 4.03 -6.96
C GLU A 103 -6.93 3.72 -5.72
N VAL A 104 -5.62 3.58 -5.93
CA VAL A 104 -4.62 3.56 -4.86
C VAL A 104 -3.90 4.90 -4.85
N HIS A 105 -3.90 5.58 -3.72
CA HIS A 105 -3.18 6.83 -3.52
C HIS A 105 -1.92 6.53 -2.72
N ARG A 106 -0.76 6.83 -3.31
CA ARG A 106 0.56 6.71 -2.68
C ARG A 106 1.16 8.11 -2.52
N TYR A 107 1.05 8.68 -1.34
CA TYR A 107 1.52 10.04 -1.07
C TYR A 107 2.91 10.03 -0.45
N LEU A 108 3.88 10.63 -1.14
CA LEU A 108 5.25 10.75 -0.64
C LEU A 108 5.44 12.05 0.14
N ARG A 109 6.00 11.94 1.35
CA ARG A 109 6.41 13.06 2.19
C ARG A 109 7.89 12.95 2.50
N VAL A 110 8.68 13.91 2.01
CA VAL A 110 10.09 14.08 2.40
C VAL A 110 10.15 14.69 3.80
N LEU A 111 11.18 14.35 4.56
CA LEU A 111 11.36 14.72 5.96
C LEU A 111 12.62 15.57 6.17
#